data_AF-A0A9D5GNT4-F1
#
_entry.id   AF-A0A9D5GNT4-F1
#
_cell.length_a   1.000
_cell.length_b   1.000
_cell.length_c   1.000
_cell.angle_alpha   90.00
_cell.angle_beta   90.00
_cell.angle_gamma   90.00
#
_symmetry.space_group_name_H-M   'P 1'
#
loop_
_entity.id
_entity.type
_entity.pdbx_description
1 polymer ?
#
loop_
_entity_poly.entity_id
_entity_poly.type
_entity_poly.pdbx_seq_one_letter_code
_entity_poly.pdbx_strand_id
1 'polypeptide(L)'
;MSKNTNDDFFVGWSGEVPKNYASKGRLFFFGSLTAILLVGVLFVVNQRPYKKSEYEYRLTRELSGYLVQHPVWGIRIKENGMIKTIPLVGYGKTGPAPTLAKMTETHNLREGTMVTLRGKLTHFQGKYLMELTDMENSLVSAGEEIMPDRKITMQGIKTLEGEIVDPKCFFGVMNPATKAVHRSCAIRCISGGIPPLLAIRDNGEFVDYYFLHDADMQSVAQSILPYVGVPVRISGETAIYDDWKSMIIEPEALQLSLLKEKKAMLAFSICN
;
A
#
# COMPACT_ATOMS: atom_id res chain seq x y z
N MET A 1 46.80 -37.36 -51.06
CA MET A 1 47.06 -36.54 -49.85
C MET A 1 47.72 -35.27 -50.35
N SER A 2 47.17 -34.07 -50.25
CA SER A 2 46.73 -33.39 -49.02
C SER A 2 45.66 -32.36 -49.38
N LYS A 3 44.62 -32.28 -48.54
CA LYS A 3 43.57 -31.27 -48.55
C LYS A 3 44.12 -30.09 -47.73
N ASN A 4 44.70 -29.07 -48.35
CA ASN A 4 45.09 -27.86 -47.63
C ASN A 4 43.83 -27.04 -47.34
N THR A 5 43.26 -27.28 -46.16
CA THR A 5 42.30 -26.37 -45.53
C THR A 5 43.08 -25.10 -45.16
N ASN A 6 42.78 -23.99 -45.83
CA ASN A 6 43.17 -22.66 -45.36
C ASN A 6 42.42 -22.42 -44.04
N ASP A 7 43.02 -22.85 -42.93
CA ASP A 7 42.61 -22.42 -41.61
C ASP A 7 43.09 -20.98 -41.45
N ASP A 8 42.19 -20.03 -41.72
CA ASP A 8 42.37 -18.59 -41.55
C ASP A 8 42.76 -18.31 -40.08
N PHE A 9 44.05 -18.36 -39.75
CA PHE A 9 44.55 -18.17 -38.38
C PHE A 9 44.79 -16.68 -38.11
N PHE A 10 44.21 -16.14 -37.04
CA PHE A 10 44.37 -14.73 -36.66
C PHE A 10 45.76 -14.49 -36.04
N VAL A 11 46.55 -13.58 -36.64
CA VAL A 11 47.89 -13.20 -36.15
C VAL A 11 47.87 -11.78 -35.60
N GLY A 12 47.91 -11.66 -34.27
CA GLY A 12 47.65 -10.40 -33.55
C GLY A 12 48.62 -9.23 -33.79
N TRP A 13 49.81 -9.46 -34.35
CA TRP A 13 50.77 -8.40 -34.67
C TRP A 13 50.62 -7.84 -36.10
N SER A 14 49.89 -8.53 -36.98
CA SER A 14 49.76 -8.17 -38.41
C SER A 14 48.79 -7.00 -38.66
N GLY A 15 48.00 -6.60 -37.67
CA GLY A 15 47.00 -5.53 -37.79
C GLY A 15 45.80 -5.84 -38.71
N GLU A 16 45.87 -6.92 -39.51
CA GLU A 16 44.86 -7.29 -40.49
C GLU A 16 44.02 -8.47 -40.01
N VAL A 17 42.72 -8.23 -39.79
CA VAL A 17 41.75 -9.28 -39.46
C VAL A 17 41.33 -9.97 -40.76
N PRO A 18 41.46 -11.31 -40.90
CA PRO A 18 40.98 -12.01 -42.08
C PRO A 18 39.49 -11.72 -42.33
N LYS A 19 39.12 -11.47 -43.60
CA LYS A 19 37.78 -10.96 -43.99
C LYS A 19 36.61 -11.82 -43.48
N ASN A 20 36.83 -13.14 -43.35
CA ASN A 20 35.85 -14.09 -42.81
C ASN A 20 35.61 -13.93 -41.30
N TYR A 21 36.63 -13.54 -40.54
CA TYR A 21 36.51 -13.26 -39.10
C TYR A 21 35.91 -11.88 -38.84
N ALA A 22 36.30 -10.88 -39.64
CA ALA A 22 35.75 -9.52 -39.52
C ALA A 22 34.24 -9.47 -39.80
N SER A 23 33.77 -10.21 -40.81
CA SER A 23 32.34 -10.27 -41.17
C SER A 23 31.49 -11.04 -40.14
N LYS A 24 31.97 -12.21 -39.67
CA LYS A 24 31.32 -12.98 -38.61
C LYS A 24 31.30 -12.22 -37.27
N GLY A 25 32.39 -11.55 -36.91
CA GLY A 25 32.47 -10.72 -35.70
C GLY A 25 31.51 -9.53 -35.75
N ARG A 26 31.39 -8.88 -36.91
CA ARG A 26 30.45 -7.78 -37.13
C ARG A 26 28.99 -8.24 -37.01
N LEU A 27 28.65 -9.38 -37.61
CA LEU A 27 27.32 -9.98 -37.50
C LEU A 27 27.00 -10.36 -36.05
N PHE A 28 27.96 -10.95 -35.33
CA PHE A 28 27.80 -11.28 -33.91
C PHE A 28 27.61 -10.02 -33.04
N PHE A 29 28.37 -8.96 -33.30
CA PHE A 29 28.24 -7.69 -32.57
C PHE A 29 26.86 -7.05 -32.81
N PHE A 30 26.45 -6.87 -34.05
CA PHE A 30 25.14 -6.27 -34.35
C PHE A 30 23.98 -7.19 -33.95
N GLY A 31 24.14 -8.51 -34.06
CA GLY A 31 23.16 -9.49 -33.60
C GLY A 31 22.97 -9.44 -32.08
N SER A 32 24.06 -9.43 -31.32
CA SER A 32 24.00 -9.33 -29.85
C SER A 32 23.47 -7.96 -29.39
N LEU A 33 23.88 -6.86 -30.02
CA LEU A 33 23.33 -5.53 -29.73
C LEU A 33 21.82 -5.47 -29.98
N THR A 34 21.36 -6.03 -31.10
CA THR A 34 19.93 -6.11 -31.44
C THR A 34 19.17 -6.98 -30.44
N ALA A 35 19.74 -8.12 -30.04
CA ALA A 35 19.14 -9.00 -29.04
C ALA A 35 19.00 -8.30 -27.67
N ILE A 36 20.03 -7.56 -27.23
CA ILE A 36 19.99 -6.79 -25.99
C ILE A 36 18.89 -5.72 -26.05
N LEU A 37 18.78 -4.99 -27.16
CA LEU A 37 17.73 -3.99 -27.36
C LEU A 37 16.34 -4.63 -27.34
N LEU A 38 16.15 -5.76 -28.01
CA LEU A 38 14.89 -6.50 -28.00
C LEU A 38 14.50 -6.98 -26.60
N VAL A 39 15.46 -7.53 -25.84
CA VAL A 39 15.23 -7.92 -24.44
C VAL A 39 14.86 -6.71 -23.60
N GLY A 40 15.52 -5.57 -23.79
CA GLY A 40 15.19 -4.32 -23.10
C GLY A 40 13.76 -3.84 -23.41
N VAL A 41 13.36 -3.85 -24.68
CA VAL A 41 11.99 -3.50 -25.09
C VAL A 41 10.97 -4.48 -24.51
N LEU A 42 11.20 -5.78 -24.63
CA LEU A 42 10.32 -6.82 -24.06
C LEU A 42 10.20 -6.69 -22.55
N PHE A 43 11.28 -6.33 -21.86
CA PHE A 43 11.28 -6.09 -20.42
C PHE A 43 10.41 -4.87 -20.07
N VAL A 44 10.57 -3.75 -20.78
CA VAL A 44 9.76 -2.54 -20.56
C VAL A 44 8.29 -2.79 -20.87
N VAL A 45 7.98 -3.48 -21.96
CA VAL A 45 6.59 -3.78 -22.35
C VAL A 45 5.90 -4.75 -21.37
N ASN A 46 6.66 -5.67 -20.77
CA ASN A 46 6.13 -6.60 -19.76
C ASN A 46 6.14 -6.03 -18.33
N GLN A 47 6.70 -4.85 -18.09
CA GLN A 47 6.55 -4.20 -16.80
C GLN A 47 5.11 -3.73 -16.63
N ARG A 48 4.51 -4.10 -15.48
CA ARG A 48 3.18 -3.60 -15.12
C ARG A 48 3.27 -2.09 -14.88
N PRO A 49 2.34 -1.28 -15.40
CA PRO A 49 2.34 0.15 -15.16
C PRO A 49 2.23 0.42 -13.65
N TYR A 50 3.01 1.40 -13.17
CA TYR A 50 2.89 1.91 -11.81
C TYR A 50 1.50 2.52 -11.59
N LYS A 51 0.98 2.44 -10.35
CA LYS A 51 -0.35 2.95 -10.01
C LYS A 51 -0.45 4.44 -10.35
N LYS A 52 -1.58 4.90 -10.91
CA LYS A 52 -1.92 6.34 -10.89
C LYS A 52 -2.48 6.66 -9.50
N SER A 53 -1.65 7.14 -8.58
CA SER A 53 -2.14 7.85 -7.39
C SER A 53 -2.19 9.34 -7.73
N GLU A 54 -3.38 9.92 -7.73
CA GLU A 54 -3.53 11.37 -7.80
C GLU A 54 -3.26 11.91 -6.40
N TYR A 55 -2.14 12.59 -6.25
CA TYR A 55 -1.70 13.09 -4.96
C TYR A 55 -1.75 14.62 -4.98
N GLU A 56 -2.65 15.21 -4.20
CA GLU A 56 -2.65 16.66 -3.94
C GLU A 56 -1.50 17.02 -2.99
N TYR A 57 -0.25 16.91 -3.48
CA TYR A 57 0.94 17.37 -2.77
C TYR A 57 0.84 18.89 -2.68
N ARG A 58 0.31 19.45 -1.58
CA ARG A 58 0.80 20.67 -0.90
C ARG A 58 -0.25 21.45 -0.11
N LEU A 59 -1.54 21.21 -0.31
CA LEU A 59 -2.53 22.05 0.35
C LEU A 59 -2.94 21.41 1.67
N THR A 60 -2.45 22.00 2.75
CA THR A 60 -3.10 21.86 4.05
C THR A 60 -4.55 22.34 3.89
N ARG A 61 -5.50 21.53 4.34
CA ARG A 61 -6.94 21.82 4.30
C ARG A 61 -7.48 21.85 5.72
N GLU A 62 -8.45 22.71 5.93
CA GLU A 62 -9.30 22.68 7.11
C GLU A 62 -10.55 21.89 6.76
N LEU A 63 -10.92 20.94 7.61
CA LEU A 63 -12.11 20.12 7.44
C LEU A 63 -12.86 20.03 8.76
N SER A 64 -14.14 20.36 8.69
CA SER A 64 -15.06 20.24 9.81
C SER A 64 -15.80 18.90 9.75
N GLY A 65 -15.87 18.22 10.89
CA GLY A 65 -16.58 16.96 11.02
C GLY A 65 -16.65 16.54 12.49
N TYR A 66 -17.33 15.44 12.74
CA TYR A 66 -17.57 14.96 14.09
C TYR A 66 -16.53 13.93 14.47
N LEU A 67 -15.85 14.16 15.60
CA LEU A 67 -14.78 13.30 16.09
C LEU A 67 -15.29 11.89 16.40
N VAL A 68 -14.58 10.87 15.95
CA VAL A 68 -14.89 9.46 16.24
C VAL A 68 -13.64 8.67 16.61
N GLN A 69 -13.81 7.64 17.44
CA GLN A 69 -12.70 6.79 17.89
C GLN A 69 -12.64 5.46 17.16
N HIS A 70 -13.80 4.92 16.80
CA HIS A 70 -13.93 3.62 16.13
C HIS A 70 -14.33 3.76 14.65
N PRO A 71 -13.99 2.80 13.77
CA PRO A 71 -13.06 1.70 14.03
C PRO A 71 -11.64 2.21 14.24
N VAL A 72 -11.35 3.43 13.78
CA VAL A 72 -10.13 4.18 14.04
C VAL A 72 -10.47 5.63 14.30
N TRP A 73 -9.54 6.34 14.93
CA TRP A 73 -9.65 7.79 15.10
C TRP A 73 -9.88 8.48 13.75
N GLY A 74 -10.90 9.32 13.70
CA GLY A 74 -11.41 9.90 12.47
C GLY A 74 -12.28 11.12 12.71
N ILE A 75 -12.63 11.79 11.61
CA ILE A 75 -13.78 12.71 11.58
C ILE A 75 -14.82 12.19 10.60
N ARG A 76 -16.08 12.14 11.04
CA ARG A 76 -17.23 11.84 10.19
C ARG A 76 -17.74 13.14 9.58
N ILE A 77 -17.88 13.15 8.25
CA ILE A 77 -18.39 14.27 7.47
C ILE A 77 -19.63 13.84 6.70
N LYS A 78 -20.52 14.79 6.43
CA LYS A 78 -21.67 14.58 5.55
C LYS A 78 -21.36 15.22 4.19
N GLU A 79 -21.22 14.38 3.16
CA GLU A 79 -20.94 14.82 1.80
C GLU A 79 -22.00 14.24 0.85
N ASN A 80 -22.69 15.10 0.10
CA ASN A 80 -23.74 14.69 -0.85
C ASN A 80 -24.82 13.76 -0.26
N GLY A 81 -25.18 13.99 1.01
CA GLY A 81 -26.16 13.17 1.74
C GLY A 81 -25.62 11.82 2.27
N MET A 82 -24.36 11.47 1.97
CA MET A 82 -23.69 10.29 2.49
C MET A 82 -22.76 10.65 3.65
N ILE A 83 -22.65 9.77 4.63
CA ILE A 83 -21.67 9.89 5.72
C ILE A 83 -20.37 9.24 5.25
N LYS A 84 -19.26 9.98 5.34
CA LYS A 84 -17.92 9.46 5.11
C LYS A 84 -17.10 9.66 6.37
N THR A 85 -16.27 8.69 6.73
CA THR A 85 -15.27 8.84 7.77
C THR A 85 -13.91 9.08 7.13
N ILE A 86 -13.23 10.13 7.55
CA ILE A 86 -11.84 10.39 7.20
C ILE A 86 -10.98 9.97 8.40
N PRO A 87 -10.25 8.84 8.31
CA PRO A 87 -9.33 8.45 9.35
C PRO A 87 -8.20 9.46 9.49
N LEU A 88 -7.78 9.67 10.73
CA LEU A 88 -6.70 10.57 11.08
C LEU A 88 -5.40 9.77 11.26
N VAL A 89 -4.27 10.37 10.88
CA VAL A 89 -2.93 9.86 11.20
C VAL A 89 -2.06 10.97 11.78
N GLY A 90 -1.10 10.58 12.61
CA GLY A 90 -0.13 11.49 13.20
C GLY A 90 0.91 11.97 12.18
N TYR A 91 1.63 13.01 12.57
CA TYR A 91 2.73 13.56 11.79
C TYR A 91 3.89 12.55 11.66
N GLY A 92 4.41 12.39 10.44
CA GLY A 92 5.56 11.49 10.22
C GLY A 92 5.17 10.00 10.28
N LYS A 93 5.74 9.21 11.20
CA LYS A 93 5.51 7.75 11.29
C LYS A 93 4.75 7.34 12.55
N THR A 94 3.91 8.24 13.06
CA THR A 94 3.19 8.06 14.31
C THR A 94 1.69 7.94 14.09
N GLY A 95 1.03 7.20 14.97
CA GLY A 95 -0.41 7.12 15.06
C GLY A 95 -1.04 8.43 15.50
N PRO A 96 -2.36 8.59 15.30
CA PRO A 96 -3.08 9.79 15.72
C PRO A 96 -3.32 9.84 17.24
N ALA A 97 -3.27 8.69 17.93
CA ALA A 97 -3.73 8.56 19.31
C ALA A 97 -3.02 9.48 20.32
N PRO A 98 -1.67 9.64 20.33
CA PRO A 98 -1.02 10.54 21.29
C PRO A 98 -1.45 12.00 21.11
N THR A 99 -1.50 12.47 19.86
CA THR A 99 -1.94 13.83 19.52
C THR A 99 -3.40 14.04 19.89
N LEU A 100 -4.27 13.08 19.56
CA LEU A 100 -5.70 13.18 19.84
C LEU A 100 -6.00 13.06 21.33
N ALA A 101 -5.36 12.16 22.07
CA ALA A 101 -5.54 12.05 23.52
C ALA A 101 -5.27 13.39 24.21
N LYS A 102 -4.12 14.01 23.91
CA LYS A 102 -3.76 15.32 24.46
C LYS A 102 -4.70 16.44 24.01
N MET A 103 -5.12 16.43 22.74
CA MET A 103 -6.11 17.38 22.21
C MET A 103 -7.47 17.23 22.90
N THR A 104 -7.95 16.00 23.09
CA THR A 104 -9.21 15.71 23.76
C THR A 104 -9.19 16.10 25.23
N GLU A 105 -8.07 15.88 25.93
CA GLU A 105 -7.89 16.29 27.32
C GLU A 105 -7.84 17.82 27.46
N THR A 106 -7.02 18.48 26.64
CA THR A 106 -6.81 19.94 26.70
C THR A 106 -8.09 20.72 26.40
N HIS A 107 -8.92 20.22 25.47
CA HIS A 107 -10.12 20.91 25.00
C HIS A 107 -11.43 20.23 25.45
N ASN A 108 -11.36 19.24 26.34
CA ASN A 108 -12.51 18.45 26.83
C ASN A 108 -13.40 17.91 25.68
N LEU A 109 -12.77 17.43 24.60
CA LEU A 109 -13.47 16.89 23.44
C LEU A 109 -13.95 15.46 23.73
N ARG A 110 -15.09 15.08 23.16
CA ARG A 110 -15.67 13.75 23.28
C ARG A 110 -15.98 13.17 21.90
N GLU A 111 -16.25 11.87 21.83
CA GLU A 111 -16.80 11.31 20.60
C GLU A 111 -18.13 12.01 20.26
N GLY A 112 -18.31 12.30 18.98
CA GLY A 112 -19.43 13.06 18.46
C GLY A 112 -19.24 14.58 18.49
N THR A 113 -18.22 15.12 19.16
CA THR A 113 -17.93 16.57 19.15
C THR A 113 -17.61 17.05 17.73
N MET A 114 -18.29 18.09 17.27
CA MET A 114 -17.92 18.79 16.03
C MET A 114 -16.56 19.47 16.21
N VAL A 115 -15.62 19.15 15.33
CA VAL A 115 -14.27 19.72 15.31
C VAL A 115 -13.91 20.20 13.92
N THR A 116 -13.15 21.29 13.84
CA THR A 116 -12.46 21.70 12.60
C THR A 116 -10.99 21.39 12.75
N LEU A 117 -10.49 20.49 11.91
CA LEU A 117 -9.10 20.06 11.92
C LEU A 117 -8.38 20.57 10.68
N ARG A 118 -7.15 21.02 10.86
CA ARG A 118 -6.22 21.42 9.81
C ARG A 118 -5.18 20.33 9.60
N GLY A 119 -5.05 19.85 8.37
CA GLY A 119 -4.11 18.79 8.05
C GLY A 119 -3.87 18.59 6.56
N LYS A 120 -3.00 17.64 6.22
CA LYS A 120 -2.79 17.24 4.82
C LYS A 120 -3.72 16.10 4.46
N LEU A 121 -4.50 16.28 3.40
CA LEU A 121 -5.43 15.26 2.92
C LEU A 121 -4.74 14.41 1.84
N THR A 122 -4.83 13.09 1.95
CA THR A 122 -4.41 12.14 0.91
C THR A 122 -5.59 11.28 0.50
N HIS A 123 -5.62 10.86 -0.77
CA HIS A 123 -6.71 10.05 -1.27
C HIS A 123 -6.25 9.01 -2.29
N PHE A 124 -6.93 7.87 -2.31
CA PHE A 124 -6.69 6.79 -3.26
C PHE A 124 -7.95 5.93 -3.37
N GLN A 125 -8.38 5.61 -4.59
CA GLN A 125 -9.62 4.84 -4.87
C GLN A 125 -10.86 5.35 -4.10
N GLY A 126 -11.01 6.68 -4.00
CA GLY A 126 -12.14 7.31 -3.30
C GLY A 126 -12.10 7.22 -1.78
N LYS A 127 -11.03 6.66 -1.19
CA LYS A 127 -10.75 6.72 0.26
C LYS A 127 -9.87 7.91 0.58
N TYR A 128 -10.16 8.56 1.71
CA TYR A 128 -9.46 9.74 2.19
C TYR A 128 -8.78 9.46 3.53
N LEU A 129 -7.66 10.13 3.78
CA LEU A 129 -6.93 10.13 5.04
C LEU A 129 -6.44 11.54 5.34
N MET A 130 -6.44 11.96 6.60
CA MET A 130 -5.89 13.25 6.99
C MET A 130 -4.72 13.10 7.97
N GLU A 131 -3.57 13.68 7.61
CA GLU A 131 -2.40 13.80 8.49
C GLU A 131 -2.48 15.09 9.31
N LEU A 132 -2.43 14.97 10.64
CA LEU A 132 -2.37 16.07 11.60
C LEU A 132 -0.94 16.62 11.70
N THR A 133 -0.53 17.45 10.74
CA THR A 133 0.87 17.91 10.62
C THR A 133 1.32 18.83 11.75
N ASP A 134 0.40 19.59 12.34
CA ASP A 134 0.69 20.58 13.39
C ASP A 134 0.39 20.02 14.78
N MET A 135 0.27 18.68 14.90
CA MET A 135 -0.04 17.98 16.14
C MET A 135 -1.30 18.57 16.80
N GLU A 136 -1.24 19.02 18.05
CA GLU A 136 -2.41 19.54 18.77
C GLU A 136 -2.91 20.86 18.19
N ASN A 137 -2.01 21.66 17.59
CA ASN A 137 -2.39 22.90 16.88
C ASN A 137 -3.11 22.64 15.56
N SER A 138 -3.31 21.37 15.19
CA SER A 138 -4.19 20.98 14.09
C SER A 138 -5.66 21.24 14.44
N LEU A 139 -6.02 21.40 15.71
CA LEU A 139 -7.38 21.82 16.09
C LEU A 139 -7.56 23.31 15.84
N VAL A 140 -8.47 23.66 14.93
CA VAL A 140 -8.84 25.05 14.61
C VAL A 140 -9.99 25.52 15.48
N SER A 141 -11.01 24.69 15.64
CA SER A 141 -12.17 24.98 16.48
C SER A 141 -12.87 23.69 16.93
N ALA A 142 -13.63 23.79 18.02
CA ALA A 142 -14.51 22.74 18.51
C ALA A 142 -15.88 23.35 18.85
N GLY A 143 -16.94 22.60 18.59
CA GLY A 143 -18.32 22.99 18.88
C GLY A 143 -19.07 21.90 19.65
N GLU A 144 -20.24 22.24 20.18
CA GLU A 144 -21.01 21.34 21.04
C GLU A 144 -21.96 20.40 20.28
N GLU A 145 -22.02 20.50 18.95
CA GLU A 145 -22.95 19.69 18.17
C GLU A 145 -22.54 18.22 18.18
N ILE A 146 -23.49 17.36 18.53
CA ILE A 146 -23.32 15.90 18.61
C ILE A 146 -23.97 15.29 17.37
N MET A 147 -23.20 14.46 16.66
CA MET A 147 -23.71 13.80 15.46
C MET A 147 -24.72 12.69 15.77
N PRO A 148 -25.65 12.39 14.86
CA PRO A 148 -26.47 11.18 14.91
C PRO A 148 -25.66 9.88 15.02
N ASP A 149 -26.33 8.89 15.62
CA ASP A 149 -25.82 7.55 15.86
C ASP A 149 -25.18 6.94 14.62
N ARG A 150 -24.10 6.20 14.87
CA ARG A 150 -23.41 5.45 13.82
C ARG A 150 -24.21 4.22 13.45
N LYS A 151 -24.35 3.97 12.14
CA LYS A 151 -24.81 2.67 11.65
C LYS A 151 -23.64 1.69 11.62
N ILE A 152 -23.66 0.71 12.51
CA ILE A 152 -22.73 -0.43 12.51
C ILE A 152 -23.47 -1.64 11.95
N THR A 153 -22.93 -2.24 10.89
CA THR A 153 -23.51 -3.44 10.28
C THR A 153 -22.56 -4.62 10.48
N MET A 154 -22.96 -5.59 11.30
CA MET A 154 -22.23 -6.83 11.46
C MET A 154 -22.31 -7.65 10.17
N GLN A 155 -21.17 -8.20 9.76
CA GLN A 155 -21.01 -8.98 8.53
C GLN A 155 -20.64 -10.45 8.83
N GLY A 156 -20.55 -10.81 10.11
CA GLY A 156 -20.16 -12.12 10.58
C GLY A 156 -18.66 -12.42 10.38
N ILE A 157 -18.29 -13.66 10.67
CA ILE A 157 -16.92 -14.15 10.53
C ILE A 157 -16.61 -14.35 9.04
N LYS A 158 -15.48 -13.80 8.59
CA LYS A 158 -14.96 -13.99 7.23
C LYS A 158 -13.50 -14.42 7.28
N THR A 159 -13.11 -15.30 6.37
CA THR A 159 -11.71 -15.61 6.08
C THR A 159 -11.31 -14.91 4.79
N LEU A 160 -10.35 -14.00 4.88
CA LEU A 160 -9.90 -13.16 3.77
C LEU A 160 -8.41 -13.36 3.51
N GLU A 161 -8.01 -13.15 2.26
CA GLU A 161 -6.61 -13.10 1.85
C GLU A 161 -6.24 -11.71 1.36
N GLY A 162 -5.09 -11.23 1.81
CA GLY A 162 -4.63 -9.89 1.47
C GLY A 162 -3.23 -9.61 1.96
N GLU A 163 -2.92 -8.33 2.11
CA GLU A 163 -1.64 -7.84 2.63
C GLU A 163 -1.90 -6.81 3.73
N ILE A 164 -1.18 -6.92 4.84
CA ILE A 164 -1.21 -5.90 5.90
C ILE A 164 -0.30 -4.74 5.50
N VAL A 165 -0.87 -3.55 5.43
CA VAL A 165 -0.23 -2.31 5.00
C VAL A 165 -0.48 -1.21 6.03
N ASP A 166 0.36 -0.16 6.05
CA ASP A 166 -0.01 1.08 6.72
C ASP A 166 -0.83 1.99 5.78
N PRO A 167 -1.96 2.56 6.25
CA PRO A 167 -2.85 3.37 5.42
C PRO A 167 -2.20 4.66 4.92
N LYS A 168 -1.22 5.23 5.65
CA LYS A 168 -0.61 6.51 5.30
C LYS A 168 0.22 6.43 4.03
N CYS A 169 1.14 5.47 3.97
CA CYS A 169 1.93 5.25 2.77
C CYS A 169 1.08 4.58 1.68
N PHE A 170 0.15 3.69 2.05
CA PHE A 170 -0.72 2.99 1.10
C PHE A 170 -1.65 3.91 0.31
N PHE A 171 -2.31 4.86 0.98
CA PHE A 171 -3.15 5.89 0.34
C PHE A 171 -2.38 7.16 -0.02
N GLY A 172 -1.07 7.20 0.26
CA GLY A 172 -0.21 8.35 0.07
C GLY A 172 0.64 8.29 -1.20
N VAL A 173 1.85 8.83 -1.10
CA VAL A 173 2.77 9.02 -2.24
C VAL A 173 3.48 7.73 -2.64
N MET A 174 3.54 6.74 -1.76
CA MET A 174 4.38 5.58 -1.98
C MET A 174 3.80 4.68 -3.07
N ASN A 175 4.60 4.46 -4.12
CA ASN A 175 4.19 3.65 -5.25
C ASN A 175 5.38 2.79 -5.74
N PRO A 176 5.39 1.47 -5.48
CA PRO A 176 4.33 0.68 -4.84
C PRO A 176 4.40 0.72 -3.30
N ALA A 177 3.29 1.06 -2.65
CA ALA A 177 3.10 0.87 -1.20
C ALA A 177 2.66 -0.56 -0.84
N THR A 178 3.32 -1.58 -1.39
CA THR A 178 2.96 -2.99 -1.19
C THR A 178 4.19 -3.89 -1.17
N LYS A 179 4.04 -5.09 -0.63
CA LYS A 179 5.02 -6.18 -0.55
C LYS A 179 6.34 -5.74 0.12
N ALA A 180 7.43 -6.41 -0.25
CA ALA A 180 8.76 -6.19 0.28
C ALA A 180 9.24 -4.73 0.18
N VAL A 181 8.85 -4.00 -0.87
CA VAL A 181 9.22 -2.60 -1.07
C VAL A 181 8.66 -1.71 0.03
N HIS A 182 7.46 -2.03 0.53
CA HIS A 182 6.75 -1.25 1.55
C HIS A 182 6.98 -1.73 2.98
N ARG A 183 7.35 -3.01 3.13
CA ARG A 183 7.41 -3.70 4.42
C ARG A 183 8.12 -2.91 5.52
N SER A 184 9.33 -2.41 5.28
CA SER A 184 10.11 -1.70 6.31
C SER A 184 9.50 -0.35 6.71
N CYS A 185 8.86 0.34 5.75
CA CYS A 185 8.16 1.58 6.02
C CYS A 185 6.87 1.30 6.82
N ALA A 186 6.09 0.32 6.36
CA ALA A 186 4.84 -0.08 6.99
C ALA A 186 5.03 -0.58 8.42
N ILE A 187 6.06 -1.41 8.67
CA ILE A 187 6.41 -1.85 10.03
C ILE A 187 6.65 -0.65 10.93
N ARG A 188 7.42 0.35 10.46
CA ARG A 188 7.73 1.53 11.28
C ARG A 188 6.48 2.39 11.56
N CYS A 189 5.64 2.58 10.55
CA CYS A 189 4.38 3.32 10.69
C CYS A 189 3.42 2.63 11.67
N ILE A 190 3.19 1.32 11.50
CA ILE A 190 2.31 0.51 12.35
C ILE A 190 2.87 0.44 13.78
N SER A 191 4.19 0.22 13.94
CA SER A 191 4.83 0.25 15.27
C SER A 191 4.73 1.63 15.95
N GLY A 192 4.63 2.70 15.16
CA GLY A 192 4.41 4.05 15.66
C GLY A 192 2.96 4.34 16.03
N GLY A 193 2.05 3.37 15.90
CA GLY A 193 0.64 3.47 16.28
C GLY A 193 -0.31 3.83 15.14
N ILE A 194 0.15 3.84 13.88
CA ILE A 194 -0.78 3.99 12.75
C ILE A 194 -1.64 2.72 12.66
N PRO A 195 -2.99 2.84 12.63
CA PRO A 195 -3.86 1.67 12.59
C PRO A 195 -3.57 0.78 11.37
N PRO A 196 -3.34 -0.52 11.58
CA PRO A 196 -3.04 -1.43 10.49
C PRO A 196 -4.26 -1.70 9.62
N LEU A 197 -4.03 -1.83 8.31
CA LEU A 197 -5.05 -2.06 7.31
C LEU A 197 -4.75 -3.36 6.54
N LEU A 198 -5.73 -4.26 6.46
CA LEU A 198 -5.69 -5.38 5.53
C LEU A 198 -6.24 -4.92 4.18
N ALA A 199 -5.37 -4.89 3.18
CA ALA A 199 -5.72 -4.58 1.79
C ALA A 199 -6.00 -5.89 1.04
N ILE A 200 -7.26 -6.08 0.63
CA ILE A 200 -7.71 -7.26 -0.12
C ILE A 200 -7.41 -7.06 -1.59
N ARG A 201 -6.87 -8.10 -2.21
CA ARG A 201 -6.51 -8.10 -3.63
C ARG A 201 -7.28 -9.17 -4.37
N ASP A 202 -7.97 -8.78 -5.42
CA ASP A 202 -8.57 -9.69 -6.40
C ASP A 202 -8.02 -9.39 -7.80
N ASN A 203 -7.65 -10.43 -8.55
CA ASN A 203 -7.05 -10.34 -9.89
C ASN A 203 -5.88 -9.35 -10.06
N GLY A 204 -5.20 -9.01 -8.97
CA GLY A 204 -4.08 -8.07 -8.98
C GLY A 204 -4.46 -6.61 -8.70
N GLU A 205 -5.72 -6.32 -8.43
CA GLU A 205 -6.22 -5.01 -8.01
C GLU A 205 -6.68 -5.04 -6.56
N PHE A 206 -6.54 -3.90 -5.88
CA PHE A 206 -7.09 -3.76 -4.53
C PHE A 206 -8.57 -3.45 -4.64
N VAL A 207 -9.39 -4.27 -3.97
CA VAL A 207 -10.85 -4.23 -4.07
C VAL A 207 -11.52 -3.89 -2.74
N ASP A 208 -10.83 -4.06 -1.62
CA ASP A 208 -11.41 -3.85 -0.31
C ASP A 208 -10.37 -3.60 0.79
N TYR A 209 -10.81 -2.99 1.89
CA TYR A 209 -9.93 -2.54 2.97
C TYR A 209 -10.57 -2.74 4.35
N TYR A 210 -9.84 -3.39 5.26
CA TYR A 210 -10.29 -3.64 6.62
C TYR A 210 -9.29 -3.09 7.63
N PHE A 211 -9.71 -2.20 8.53
CA PHE A 211 -8.90 -1.90 9.70
C PHE A 211 -8.88 -3.09 10.65
N LEU A 212 -7.73 -3.37 11.24
CA LEU A 212 -7.53 -4.52 12.12
C LEU A 212 -7.44 -4.08 13.59
N HIS A 213 -8.18 -4.79 14.43
CA HIS A 213 -8.27 -4.54 15.88
C HIS A 213 -8.43 -5.86 16.63
N ASP A 214 -8.28 -5.81 17.95
CA ASP A 214 -8.66 -6.92 18.83
C ASP A 214 -10.15 -6.83 19.21
N ALA A 215 -10.59 -7.74 20.08
CA ALA A 215 -11.97 -7.81 20.56
C ALA A 215 -12.42 -6.56 21.35
N ASP A 216 -11.47 -5.84 21.95
CA ASP A 216 -11.71 -4.60 22.70
C ASP A 216 -11.57 -3.34 21.83
N MET A 217 -11.51 -3.52 20.50
CA MET A 217 -11.31 -2.47 19.50
C MET A 217 -9.99 -1.68 19.69
N GLN A 218 -9.00 -2.32 20.31
CA GLN A 218 -7.66 -1.76 20.50
C GLN A 218 -6.71 -2.15 19.37
N SER A 219 -5.54 -1.53 19.38
CA SER A 219 -4.51 -1.74 18.36
C SER A 219 -3.84 -3.10 18.51
N VAL A 220 -3.84 -3.87 17.43
CA VAL A 220 -3.11 -5.14 17.27
C VAL A 220 -1.70 -4.95 16.68
N ALA A 221 -1.25 -3.70 16.53
CA ALA A 221 -0.05 -3.33 15.79
C ALA A 221 1.17 -4.18 16.13
N GLN A 222 1.45 -4.38 17.42
CA GLN A 222 2.67 -5.07 17.87
C GLN A 222 2.66 -6.57 17.50
N SER A 223 1.50 -7.22 17.66
CA SER A 223 1.36 -8.66 17.43
C SER A 223 1.40 -9.02 15.94
N ILE A 224 1.07 -8.09 15.06
CA ILE A 224 1.01 -8.35 13.61
C ILE A 224 2.27 -7.93 12.83
N LEU A 225 3.24 -7.25 13.45
CA LEU A 225 4.44 -6.74 12.76
C LEU A 225 5.18 -7.80 11.90
N PRO A 226 5.31 -9.07 12.32
CA PRO A 226 5.94 -10.11 11.50
C PRO A 226 5.23 -10.36 10.17
N TYR A 227 3.93 -10.07 10.09
CA TYR A 227 3.04 -10.33 8.96
C TYR A 227 2.82 -9.11 8.05
N VAL A 228 3.41 -7.96 8.40
CA VAL A 228 3.32 -6.73 7.58
C VAL A 228 4.08 -6.87 6.27
N GLY A 229 3.49 -6.38 5.18
CA GLY A 229 4.12 -6.34 3.86
C GLY A 229 4.31 -7.72 3.20
N VAL A 230 3.60 -8.75 3.68
CA VAL A 230 3.59 -10.09 3.11
C VAL A 230 2.15 -10.58 2.95
N PRO A 231 1.89 -11.54 2.03
CA PRO A 231 0.58 -12.14 1.89
C PRO A 231 0.15 -12.91 3.13
N VAL A 232 -1.08 -12.68 3.56
CA VAL A 232 -1.67 -13.27 4.76
C VAL A 232 -3.05 -13.81 4.46
N ARG A 233 -3.44 -14.85 5.20
CA ARG A 233 -4.82 -15.30 5.33
C ARG A 233 -5.25 -15.04 6.76
N ILE A 234 -6.33 -14.29 6.92
CA ILE A 234 -6.84 -13.83 8.21
C ILE A 234 -8.31 -14.20 8.32
N SER A 235 -8.70 -14.77 9.47
CA SER A 235 -10.09 -14.98 9.85
C SER A 235 -10.45 -14.05 10.98
N GLY A 236 -11.65 -13.46 10.93
CA GLY A 236 -12.09 -12.54 11.97
C GLY A 236 -13.55 -12.14 11.82
N GLU A 237 -14.12 -11.58 12.88
CA GLU A 237 -15.45 -10.98 12.83
C GLU A 237 -15.38 -9.64 12.09
N THR A 238 -16.25 -9.45 11.10
CA THR A 238 -16.23 -8.26 10.24
C THR A 238 -17.41 -7.36 10.47
N ALA A 239 -17.16 -6.06 10.33
CA ALA A 239 -18.12 -5.00 10.57
C ALA A 239 -18.00 -3.90 9.53
N ILE A 240 -19.09 -3.20 9.27
CA ILE A 240 -19.10 -1.97 8.47
C ILE A 240 -19.48 -0.80 9.38
N TYR A 241 -18.59 0.19 9.45
CA TYR A 241 -18.75 1.47 10.13
C TYR A 241 -18.91 2.56 9.08
N ASP A 242 -20.16 2.90 8.77
CA ASP A 242 -20.52 3.78 7.65
C ASP A 242 -19.89 3.32 6.32
N ASP A 243 -18.77 3.90 5.90
CA ASP A 243 -18.05 3.60 4.67
C ASP A 243 -16.79 2.74 4.86
N TRP A 244 -16.33 2.52 6.10
CA TRP A 244 -15.15 1.71 6.40
C TRP A 244 -15.52 0.33 6.91
N LYS A 245 -14.66 -0.64 6.63
CA LYS A 245 -14.77 -1.98 7.20
C LYS A 245 -13.72 -2.17 8.28
N SER A 246 -14.07 -2.93 9.29
CA SER A 246 -13.12 -3.42 10.28
C SER A 246 -13.21 -4.92 10.42
N MET A 247 -12.13 -5.50 10.91
CA MET A 247 -12.04 -6.90 11.25
C MET A 247 -11.43 -7.03 12.66
N ILE A 248 -12.19 -7.65 13.55
CA ILE A 248 -11.69 -8.11 14.84
C ILE A 248 -10.95 -9.41 14.60
N ILE A 249 -9.69 -9.47 15.02
CA ILE A 249 -8.80 -10.59 14.79
C ILE A 249 -8.20 -11.09 16.10
N GLU A 250 -7.90 -12.38 16.12
CA GLU A 250 -6.98 -12.97 17.09
C GLU A 250 -5.59 -13.02 16.44
N PRO A 251 -4.60 -12.24 16.89
CA PRO A 251 -3.30 -12.17 16.23
C PRO A 251 -2.59 -13.52 16.09
N GLU A 252 -2.82 -14.42 17.04
CA GLU A 252 -2.27 -15.78 17.07
C GLU A 252 -2.84 -16.67 15.94
N ALA A 253 -4.02 -16.31 15.42
CA ALA A 253 -4.67 -17.02 14.32
C ALA A 253 -4.20 -16.56 12.93
N LEU A 254 -3.32 -15.57 12.83
CA LEU A 254 -2.78 -15.12 11.54
C LEU A 254 -1.91 -16.20 10.89
N GLN A 255 -2.17 -16.45 9.61
CA GLN A 255 -1.40 -17.39 8.82
C GLN A 255 -0.77 -16.66 7.63
N LEU A 256 0.49 -16.97 7.34
CA LEU A 256 1.09 -16.58 6.07
C LEU A 256 0.30 -17.27 4.95
N SER A 257 -0.20 -16.49 4.00
CA SER A 257 -0.82 -17.08 2.82
C SER A 257 0.28 -17.59 1.91
N LEU A 258 0.24 -18.89 1.62
CA LEU A 258 0.87 -19.41 0.42
C LEU A 258 0.03 -18.93 -0.76
N LEU A 259 0.17 -17.66 -1.15
CA LEU A 259 -0.34 -17.22 -2.44
C LEU A 259 0.37 -18.06 -3.49
N LYS A 260 -0.24 -19.18 -3.90
CA LYS A 260 0.04 -19.77 -5.20
C LYS A 260 -0.36 -18.69 -6.19
N GLU A 261 0.61 -17.94 -6.70
CA GLU A 261 0.37 -17.07 -7.84
C GLU A 261 -0.12 -17.96 -8.99
N LYS A 262 -1.44 -18.15 -9.10
CA LYS A 262 -2.11 -18.78 -10.24
C LYS A 262 -2.01 -17.81 -11.43
N LYS A 263 -0.80 -17.58 -11.95
CA LYS A 263 -0.48 -17.07 -13.30
C LYS A 263 1.04 -16.92 -13.50
N ALA A 264 1.74 -18.05 -13.47
CA ALA A 264 3.00 -18.24 -14.21
C ALA A 264 3.13 -19.67 -14.78
N MET A 265 2.07 -20.48 -14.72
CA MET A 265 2.05 -21.87 -15.21
C MET A 265 1.27 -21.98 -16.53
N LEU A 266 1.49 -21.02 -17.43
CA LEU A 266 1.07 -21.08 -18.84
C LEU A 266 2.23 -20.75 -19.81
N ALA A 267 3.43 -20.45 -19.28
CA ALA A 267 4.63 -20.23 -20.08
C ALA A 267 5.58 -21.45 -20.13
N PHE A 268 5.23 -22.57 -19.48
CA PHE A 268 6.05 -23.80 -19.46
C PHE A 268 5.37 -25.02 -20.09
N SER A 269 4.21 -24.84 -20.74
CA SER A 269 3.50 -25.92 -21.46
C SER A 269 3.58 -25.77 -22.99
N ILE A 270 4.61 -25.07 -23.48
CA ILE A 270 5.01 -25.07 -24.90
C ILE A 270 6.51 -25.39 -24.96
N CYS A 271 6.87 -26.56 -24.43
CA CYS A 271 8.12 -27.26 -24.68
C CYS A 271 7.96 -28.67 -24.12
N ASN A 272 7.11 -29.44 -24.77
CA ASN A 272 7.14 -30.90 -24.84
C ASN A 272 6.57 -31.29 -26.20
#